data_AF-A0A528HI65-F1
#
_entry.id   AF-A0A528HI65-F1
#
_cell.length_a   1.000
_cell.length_b   1.000
_cell.length_c   1.000
_cell.angle_alpha   90.00
_cell.angle_beta   90.00
_cell.angle_gamma   90.00
#
_symmetry.space_group_name_H-M   'P 1'
#
loop_
_entity.id
_entity.type
_entity.pdbx_description
1 polymer ?
#
loop_
_entity_poly.entity_id
_entity_poly.type
_entity_poly.pdbx_seq_one_letter_code
_entity_poly.pdbx_strand_id
1 'polypeptide(L)'
;YDNYAKLHRTVWAGLQYLLLKKGPVASSLFETGGFWYADPTAASPDIQLHLGLGSGIEAGVEKLKNPGVTLNSAFLRPRSRGTVRLNSADPADSPLIDPNYWSDPNDRDMSIKGLRLAREIMRQKALAPYVLREVLPGPTLTSDDELFDYACRSSKTDHHPVGTCRMGHDAMSVVTPDLRLRGIEGLRVCDASVMPR
;
A
#
# COMPACT_ATOMS: atom_id res chain seq x y z
N TYR A 1 12.85 14.44 -0.15
CA TYR A 1 13.17 14.26 1.27
C TYR A 1 14.60 13.78 1.53
N ASP A 2 15.20 13.04 0.62
CA ASP A 2 16.56 12.46 0.73
C ASP A 2 17.66 13.47 1.12
N ASN A 3 17.50 14.72 0.68
CA ASN A 3 18.39 15.82 1.02
C ASN A 3 18.47 16.13 2.53
N TYR A 4 17.46 15.77 3.33
CA TYR A 4 17.40 16.00 4.78
C TYR A 4 18.01 14.86 5.61
N ALA A 5 18.55 13.82 4.98
CA ALA A 5 19.29 12.76 5.66
C ALA A 5 20.66 13.23 6.20
N LYS A 6 21.16 14.40 5.76
CA LYS A 6 22.39 15.00 6.29
C LYS A 6 22.11 15.63 7.65
N LEU A 7 22.92 15.29 8.67
CA LEU A 7 22.71 15.71 10.07
C LEU A 7 22.37 17.19 10.24
N HIS A 8 23.12 18.10 9.60
CA HIS A 8 22.86 19.55 9.73
C HIS A 8 21.48 19.95 9.17
N ARG A 9 21.02 19.33 8.08
CA ARG A 9 19.68 19.55 7.52
C ARG A 9 18.61 18.88 8.38
N THR A 10 18.88 17.72 8.96
CA THR A 10 17.98 17.07 9.94
C THR A 10 17.76 17.97 11.15
N VAL A 11 18.83 18.51 11.74
CA VAL A 11 18.77 19.45 12.88
C VAL A 11 17.97 20.69 12.48
N TRP A 12 18.24 21.27 11.31
CA TRP A 12 17.48 22.42 10.81
C TRP A 12 15.99 22.13 10.65
N ALA A 13 15.62 20.99 10.05
CA ALA A 13 14.23 20.58 9.91
C ALA A 13 13.55 20.39 11.27
N GLY A 14 14.28 19.84 12.25
CA GLY A 14 13.82 19.74 13.64
C GLY A 14 13.55 21.11 14.28
N LEU A 15 14.47 22.07 14.11
CA LEU A 15 14.30 23.44 14.60
C LEU A 15 13.11 24.14 13.94
N GLN A 16 12.95 24.02 12.62
CA GLN A 16 11.78 24.55 11.89
C GLN A 16 10.47 24.02 12.47
N TYR A 17 10.42 22.72 12.76
CA TYR A 17 9.22 22.11 13.35
C TYR A 17 8.98 22.57 14.79
N LEU A 18 10.02 22.57 15.63
CA LEU A 18 9.89 22.94 17.03
C LEU A 18 9.43 24.40 17.20
N LEU A 19 10.00 25.31 16.42
CA LEU A 19 9.75 26.75 16.54
C LEU A 19 8.51 27.20 15.76
N LEU A 20 8.24 26.61 14.59
CA LEU A 20 7.23 27.13 13.66
C LEU A 20 6.13 26.13 13.32
N LYS A 21 6.23 24.86 13.77
CA LYS A 21 5.34 23.75 13.39
C LYS A 21 5.23 23.57 11.87
N LYS A 22 6.34 23.83 11.17
CA LYS A 22 6.45 23.78 9.71
C LYS A 22 7.70 23.00 9.29
N GLY A 23 7.82 22.78 7.99
CA GLY A 23 8.99 22.16 7.38
C GLY A 23 8.86 20.66 7.17
N PRO A 24 9.93 19.99 6.72
CA PRO A 24 9.89 18.60 6.26
C PRO A 24 9.39 17.58 7.30
N VAL A 25 9.59 17.86 8.59
CA VAL A 25 9.13 16.99 9.68
C VAL A 25 7.59 16.96 9.79
N ALA A 26 6.91 17.99 9.31
CA ALA A 26 5.45 18.07 9.30
C ALA A 26 4.80 17.37 8.10
N SER A 27 5.57 16.71 7.24
CA SER A 27 5.07 16.05 6.03
C SER A 27 4.89 14.55 6.21
N SER A 28 3.88 13.97 5.55
CA SER A 28 3.65 12.53 5.44
C SER A 28 4.46 11.85 4.33
N LEU A 29 5.27 12.59 3.55
CA LEU A 29 6.02 12.15 2.36
C LEU A 29 5.18 11.80 1.12
N PHE A 30 3.99 11.24 1.31
CA PHE A 30 3.03 10.84 0.27
C PHE A 30 1.88 11.84 0.20
N GLU A 31 2.14 13.00 -0.40
CA GLU A 31 1.19 14.12 -0.43
C GLU A 31 0.44 14.25 -1.76
N THR A 32 0.84 13.48 -2.76
CA THR A 32 0.28 13.52 -4.12
C THR A 32 0.02 12.11 -4.62
N GLY A 33 -0.97 11.97 -5.50
CA GLY A 33 -1.42 10.66 -5.95
C GLY A 33 -2.57 10.79 -6.94
N GLY A 34 -3.26 9.68 -7.18
CA GLY A 34 -4.41 9.65 -8.06
C GLY A 34 -5.15 8.33 -7.99
N PHE A 35 -6.34 8.30 -8.57
CA PHE A 35 -7.10 7.08 -8.75
C PHE A 35 -7.31 6.85 -10.25
N TRP A 36 -7.18 5.61 -10.70
CA TRP A 36 -7.37 5.25 -12.09
C TRP A 36 -7.97 3.84 -12.25
N TYR A 37 -8.27 3.49 -13.50
CA TYR A 37 -8.82 2.20 -13.89
C TYR A 37 -7.74 1.28 -14.47
N ALA A 38 -7.50 0.14 -13.84
CA ALA A 38 -6.84 -1.02 -14.46
C ALA A 38 -7.85 -1.87 -15.23
N ASP A 39 -9.05 -2.08 -14.65
CA ASP A 39 -10.19 -2.64 -15.36
C ASP A 39 -11.08 -1.51 -15.91
N PRO A 40 -11.17 -1.30 -17.23
CA PRO A 40 -12.00 -0.26 -17.82
C PRO A 40 -13.51 -0.49 -17.61
N THR A 41 -13.90 -1.68 -17.16
CA THR A 41 -15.30 -2.04 -16.86
C THR A 41 -15.64 -1.92 -15.37
N ALA A 42 -14.67 -1.60 -14.51
CA ALA A 42 -14.94 -1.43 -13.09
C ALA A 42 -15.90 -0.27 -12.83
N ALA A 43 -16.76 -0.42 -11.81
CA ALA A 43 -17.74 0.61 -11.45
C ALA A 43 -17.12 1.90 -10.90
N SER A 44 -15.87 1.84 -10.43
CA SER A 44 -15.10 2.97 -9.89
C SER A 44 -13.61 2.69 -10.07
N PRO A 45 -12.73 3.72 -10.00
CA PRO A 45 -11.30 3.50 -10.05
C PRO A 45 -10.85 2.41 -9.07
N ASP A 46 -10.03 1.49 -9.55
CA ASP A 46 -9.59 0.28 -8.85
C ASP A 46 -8.07 0.27 -8.61
N ILE A 47 -7.35 1.28 -9.11
CA ILE A 47 -5.96 1.57 -8.78
C ILE A 47 -5.86 2.87 -8.01
N GLN A 48 -5.09 2.87 -6.94
CA GLN A 48 -4.59 4.08 -6.28
C GLN A 48 -3.10 4.25 -6.56
N LEU A 49 -2.70 5.48 -6.87
CA LEU A 49 -1.33 5.88 -7.10
C LEU A 49 -0.87 6.77 -5.93
N HIS A 50 0.30 6.48 -5.38
CA HIS A 50 0.92 7.26 -4.31
C HIS A 50 2.29 7.76 -4.77
N LEU A 51 2.45 9.08 -4.89
CA LEU A 51 3.74 9.69 -5.23
C LEU A 51 4.47 10.09 -3.94
N GLY A 52 5.49 9.32 -3.60
CA GLY A 52 6.42 9.60 -2.51
C GLY A 52 7.61 10.42 -2.96
N LEU A 53 7.88 11.55 -2.29
CA LEU A 53 8.94 12.49 -2.68
C LEU A 53 10.33 12.12 -2.11
N GLY A 54 10.74 10.87 -2.25
CA GLY A 54 12.07 10.42 -1.86
C GLY A 54 12.44 9.06 -2.42
N SER A 55 13.74 8.79 -2.44
CA SER A 55 14.32 7.52 -2.85
C SER A 55 14.67 6.67 -1.64
N GLY A 56 14.42 5.36 -1.71
CA GLY A 56 14.75 4.46 -0.61
C GLY A 56 14.02 4.79 0.70
N ILE A 57 12.84 5.43 0.63
CA ILE A 57 11.98 5.70 1.79
C ILE A 57 11.59 4.39 2.46
N GLU A 58 11.41 3.36 1.64
CA GLU A 58 11.01 2.03 2.05
C GLU A 58 12.21 1.17 2.46
N ALA A 59 12.11 0.53 3.64
CA ALA A 59 13.12 -0.42 4.11
C ALA A 59 13.37 -1.51 3.05
N GLY A 60 14.65 -1.73 2.72
CA GLY A 60 15.10 -2.70 1.72
C GLY A 60 15.38 -2.14 0.33
N VAL A 61 15.02 -0.89 0.04
CA VAL A 61 15.33 -0.23 -1.25
C VAL A 61 16.70 0.44 -1.17
N GLU A 62 17.56 0.17 -2.15
CA GLU A 62 18.91 0.77 -2.22
C GLU A 62 18.82 2.29 -2.29
N LYS A 63 19.61 2.99 -1.46
CA LYS A 63 19.65 4.45 -1.46
C LYS A 63 20.22 4.94 -2.79
N LEU A 64 19.43 5.74 -3.50
CA LEU A 64 19.90 6.35 -4.73
C LEU A 64 20.93 7.44 -4.41
N LYS A 65 21.94 7.54 -5.27
CA LYS A 65 22.97 8.60 -5.19
C LYS A 65 22.37 10.00 -5.42
N ASN A 66 21.30 10.08 -6.21
CA ASN A 66 20.56 11.31 -6.51
C ASN A 66 19.18 11.28 -5.84
N PRO A 67 18.58 12.44 -5.53
CA PRO A 67 17.19 12.48 -5.09
C PRO A 67 16.27 11.78 -6.10
N GLY A 68 15.30 11.02 -5.59
CA GLY A 68 14.32 10.33 -6.41
C GLY A 68 12.90 10.56 -5.93
N VAL A 69 11.97 10.02 -6.71
CA VAL A 69 10.55 9.90 -6.35
C VAL A 69 10.11 8.47 -6.65
N THR A 70 9.12 8.01 -5.91
CA THR A 70 8.52 6.69 -6.11
C THR A 70 7.03 6.88 -6.38
N LEU A 71 6.54 6.31 -7.48
CA LEU A 71 5.11 6.24 -7.77
C LEU A 71 4.63 4.80 -7.52
N ASN A 72 4.05 4.55 -6.36
CA ASN A 72 3.49 3.25 -5.99
C ASN A 72 2.10 3.10 -6.60
N SER A 73 1.75 1.90 -7.05
CA SER A 73 0.41 1.53 -7.50
C SER A 73 -0.17 0.44 -6.61
N ALA A 74 -1.41 0.63 -6.13
CA ALA A 74 -2.12 -0.32 -5.29
C ALA A 74 -3.46 -0.71 -5.93
N PHE A 75 -3.72 -2.02 -6.03
CA PHE A 75 -5.01 -2.52 -6.45
C PHE A 75 -6.00 -2.55 -5.28
N LEU A 76 -7.11 -1.84 -5.43
CA LEU A 76 -8.04 -1.52 -4.35
C LEU A 76 -9.15 -2.55 -4.17
N ARG A 77 -9.33 -3.47 -5.13
CA ARG A 77 -10.43 -4.44 -5.15
C ARG A 77 -9.95 -5.90 -5.21
N PRO A 78 -8.99 -6.34 -4.37
CA PRO A 78 -8.38 -7.67 -4.50
C PRO A 78 -9.41 -8.78 -4.28
N ARG A 79 -9.49 -9.82 -5.09
CA ARG A 79 -10.36 -10.98 -4.88
C ARG A 79 -9.77 -11.99 -3.90
N SER A 80 -8.45 -12.00 -3.75
CA SER A 80 -7.70 -12.84 -2.79
C SER A 80 -8.15 -12.59 -1.35
N ARG A 81 -8.15 -13.65 -0.53
CA ARG A 81 -8.56 -13.61 0.88
C ARG A 81 -7.56 -14.36 1.74
N GLY A 82 -7.16 -13.70 2.83
CA GLY A 82 -6.30 -14.26 3.85
C GLY A 82 -7.04 -14.66 5.12
N THR A 83 -6.27 -15.08 6.11
CA THR A 83 -6.77 -15.50 7.43
C THR A 83 -5.90 -14.95 8.56
N VAL A 84 -6.53 -14.79 9.73
CA VAL A 84 -5.86 -14.58 11.01
C VAL A 84 -6.33 -15.70 11.94
N ARG A 85 -5.39 -16.44 12.53
CA ARG A 85 -5.68 -17.61 13.37
C ARG A 85 -4.85 -17.59 14.65
N LEU A 86 -5.38 -18.23 15.68
CA LEU A 86 -4.62 -18.50 16.89
C LEU A 86 -3.47 -19.47 16.59
N ASN A 87 -2.28 -19.16 17.09
CA ASN A 87 -1.14 -20.08 17.08
C ASN A 87 -1.22 -21.09 18.22
N SER A 88 -1.71 -20.64 19.39
CA SER A 88 -1.89 -21.47 20.59
C SER A 88 -3.03 -20.92 21.45
N ALA A 89 -3.20 -21.45 22.67
CA ALA A 89 -4.12 -20.92 23.67
C ALA A 89 -3.52 -19.76 24.50
N ASP A 90 -2.22 -19.46 24.36
CA ASP A 90 -1.57 -18.35 25.05
C ASP A 90 -1.85 -17.03 24.32
N PRO A 91 -2.51 -16.03 24.95
CA PRO A 91 -2.77 -14.74 24.32
C PRO A 91 -1.51 -13.91 24.04
N ALA A 92 -0.35 -14.26 24.61
CA ALA A 92 0.93 -13.59 24.33
C ALA A 92 1.60 -14.10 23.04
N ASP A 93 1.18 -15.26 22.52
CA ASP A 93 1.74 -15.80 21.29
C ASP A 93 1.31 -14.97 20.07
N SER A 94 2.26 -14.77 19.15
CA SER A 94 1.97 -14.08 17.89
C SER A 94 0.91 -14.85 17.08
N PRO A 95 -0.12 -14.18 16.53
CA PRO A 95 -1.11 -14.85 15.71
C PRO A 95 -0.51 -15.32 14.39
N LEU A 96 -1.10 -16.36 13.81
CA LEU A 96 -0.80 -16.79 12.45
C LEU A 96 -1.57 -15.89 11.48
N ILE A 97 -0.84 -15.08 10.72
CA ILE A 97 -1.41 -14.17 9.71
C ILE A 97 -0.92 -14.61 8.34
N ASP A 98 -1.86 -15.03 7.50
CA ASP A 98 -1.59 -15.32 6.10
C ASP A 98 -2.52 -14.44 5.23
N PRO A 99 -2.01 -13.34 4.66
CA PRO A 99 -2.79 -12.48 3.78
C PRO A 99 -3.19 -13.16 2.47
N ASN A 100 -2.48 -14.22 2.06
CA ASN A 100 -2.70 -14.96 0.83
C ASN A 100 -2.77 -14.04 -0.41
N TYR A 101 -1.82 -13.10 -0.51
CA TYR A 101 -1.79 -12.11 -1.59
C TYR A 101 -1.68 -12.78 -2.96
N TRP A 102 -2.42 -12.26 -3.94
CA TRP A 102 -2.45 -12.74 -5.34
C TRP A 102 -2.81 -14.22 -5.51
N SER A 103 -3.55 -14.82 -4.57
CA SER A 103 -4.12 -16.16 -4.74
C SER A 103 -5.14 -16.23 -5.88
N ASP A 104 -5.83 -15.11 -6.15
CA ASP A 104 -6.69 -14.94 -7.32
C ASP A 104 -5.88 -14.35 -8.48
N PRO A 105 -5.83 -14.99 -9.66
CA PRO A 105 -5.09 -14.50 -10.82
C PRO A 105 -5.48 -13.08 -11.26
N ASN A 106 -6.74 -12.67 -11.04
CA ASN A 106 -7.19 -11.32 -11.38
C ASN A 106 -6.39 -10.25 -10.62
N ASP A 107 -6.03 -10.51 -9.37
CA ASP A 107 -5.29 -9.55 -8.55
C ASP A 107 -3.88 -9.34 -9.07
N ARG A 108 -3.26 -10.43 -9.56
CA ARG A 108 -1.98 -10.37 -10.26
C ARG A 108 -2.13 -9.49 -11.49
N ASP A 109 -3.08 -9.79 -12.36
CA ASP A 109 -3.27 -9.08 -13.63
C ASP A 109 -3.52 -7.58 -13.42
N MET A 110 -4.40 -7.22 -12.48
CA MET A 110 -4.69 -5.81 -12.19
C MET A 110 -3.49 -5.09 -11.55
N SER A 111 -2.73 -5.78 -10.68
CA SER A 111 -1.51 -5.19 -10.09
C SER A 111 -0.46 -4.87 -11.15
N ILE A 112 -0.27 -5.76 -12.14
CA ILE A 112 0.67 -5.53 -13.25
C ILE A 112 0.20 -4.38 -14.14
N LYS A 113 -1.10 -4.28 -14.43
CA LYS A 113 -1.65 -3.11 -15.13
C LYS A 113 -1.40 -1.82 -14.37
N GLY A 114 -1.60 -1.80 -13.05
CA GLY A 114 -1.29 -0.66 -12.19
C GLY A 114 0.19 -0.26 -12.25
N LEU A 115 1.10 -1.23 -12.21
CA LEU A 115 2.54 -0.99 -12.33
C LEU A 115 2.90 -0.41 -13.70
N ARG A 116 2.32 -0.95 -14.79
CA ARG A 116 2.53 -0.42 -16.15
C ARG A 116 2.02 1.01 -16.28
N LEU A 117 0.85 1.32 -15.71
CA LEU A 117 0.30 2.67 -15.67
C LEU A 117 1.24 3.64 -14.94
N ALA A 118 1.78 3.25 -13.77
CA ALA A 118 2.75 4.07 -13.05
C ALA A 118 4.00 4.35 -13.89
N ARG A 119 4.53 3.35 -14.61
CA ARG A 119 5.66 3.54 -15.53
C ARG A 119 5.31 4.46 -16.69
N GLU A 120 4.12 4.33 -17.26
CA GLU A 120 3.64 5.18 -18.35
C GLU A 120 3.56 6.64 -17.90
N ILE A 121 2.96 6.90 -16.73
CA ILE A 121 2.86 8.25 -16.15
C ILE A 121 4.26 8.85 -15.98
N MET A 122 5.19 8.11 -15.36
CA MET A 122 6.55 8.59 -15.11
C MET A 122 7.38 8.83 -16.38
N ARG A 123 6.97 8.25 -17.52
CA ARG A 123 7.60 8.43 -18.85
C ARG A 123 6.99 9.54 -19.68
N GLN A 124 5.93 10.20 -19.22
CA GLN A 124 5.29 11.28 -19.96
C GLN A 124 6.26 12.45 -20.21
N LYS A 125 6.12 13.11 -21.37
CA LYS A 125 7.00 14.22 -21.80
C LYS A 125 7.06 15.35 -20.77
N ALA A 126 5.96 15.60 -20.06
CA ALA A 126 5.89 16.63 -19.02
C ALA A 126 6.85 16.36 -17.84
N LEU A 127 7.20 15.10 -17.58
CA LEU A 127 8.11 14.70 -16.50
C LEU A 127 9.56 14.53 -16.97
N ALA A 128 9.82 14.51 -18.28
CA ALA A 128 11.15 14.32 -18.85
C ALA A 128 12.24 15.27 -18.31
N PRO A 129 11.97 16.56 -18.01
CA PRO A 129 12.98 17.45 -17.40
C PRO A 129 13.38 17.06 -15.97
N TYR A 130 12.56 16.28 -15.26
CA TYR A 130 12.74 15.95 -13.84
C TYR A 130 13.18 14.49 -13.62
N VAL A 131 12.89 13.60 -14.56
CA VAL A 131 13.17 12.17 -14.44
C VAL A 131 14.40 11.79 -15.28
N LEU A 132 15.52 11.52 -14.61
CA LEU A 132 16.76 11.11 -15.28
C LEU A 132 16.68 9.70 -15.87
N ARG A 133 16.15 8.75 -15.09
CA ARG A 133 15.98 7.35 -15.47
C ARG A 133 15.05 6.63 -14.50
N GLU A 134 14.45 5.55 -14.97
CA GLU A 134 13.82 4.55 -14.12
C GLU A 134 14.88 3.73 -13.38
N VAL A 135 14.71 3.50 -12.07
CA VAL A 135 15.63 2.69 -11.27
C VAL A 135 15.04 1.34 -10.91
N LEU A 136 13.83 1.33 -10.37
CA LEU A 136 13.05 0.13 -10.06
C LEU A 136 11.68 0.23 -10.74
N PRO A 137 11.16 -0.85 -11.34
CA PRO A 137 11.83 -2.14 -11.63
C PRO A 137 13.02 -2.03 -12.59
N GLY A 138 13.18 -0.87 -13.23
CA GLY A 138 14.22 -0.62 -14.22
C GLY A 138 13.69 -0.83 -15.66
N PRO A 139 14.37 -0.28 -16.67
CA PRO A 139 13.83 -0.20 -18.03
C PRO A 139 13.78 -1.56 -18.76
N THR A 140 14.55 -2.55 -18.31
CA THR A 140 14.73 -3.83 -19.02
C THR A 140 13.65 -4.86 -18.75
N LEU A 141 13.01 -4.84 -17.57
CA LEU A 141 11.92 -5.75 -17.24
C LEU A 141 10.66 -5.30 -17.98
N THR A 142 10.10 -6.17 -18.83
CA THR A 142 9.02 -5.80 -19.76
C THR A 142 7.93 -6.84 -19.88
N SER A 143 8.18 -8.12 -19.60
CA SER A 143 7.15 -9.16 -19.61
C SER A 143 6.29 -9.13 -18.35
N ASP A 144 5.08 -9.69 -18.40
CA ASP A 144 4.20 -9.75 -17.22
C ASP A 144 4.77 -10.65 -16.12
N ASP A 145 5.48 -11.72 -16.48
CA ASP A 145 6.16 -12.61 -15.53
C ASP A 145 7.30 -11.88 -14.82
N GLU A 146 8.15 -11.17 -15.57
CA GLU A 146 9.27 -10.39 -15.00
C GLU A 146 8.78 -9.30 -14.04
N LEU A 147 7.71 -8.60 -14.43
CA LEU A 147 7.10 -7.57 -13.59
C LEU A 147 6.43 -8.16 -12.36
N PHE A 148 5.84 -9.35 -12.47
CA PHE A 148 5.25 -10.05 -11.33
C PHE A 148 6.33 -10.55 -10.36
N ASP A 149 7.42 -11.11 -10.84
CA ASP A 149 8.56 -11.50 -10.01
C ASP A 149 9.17 -10.31 -9.28
N TYR A 150 9.20 -9.13 -9.92
CA TYR A 150 9.54 -7.88 -9.25
C TYR A 150 8.51 -7.53 -8.18
N ALA A 151 7.22 -7.58 -8.49
CA ALA A 151 6.14 -7.26 -7.54
C ALA A 151 6.18 -8.17 -6.30
N CYS A 152 6.38 -9.48 -6.47
CA CYS A 152 6.52 -10.45 -5.38
C CYS A 152 7.66 -10.12 -4.41
N ARG A 153 8.78 -9.56 -4.93
CA ARG A 153 9.95 -9.21 -4.12
C ARG A 153 9.88 -7.83 -3.48
N SER A 154 9.05 -6.94 -4.02
CA SER A 154 9.08 -5.50 -3.67
C SER A 154 7.81 -4.96 -3.05
N SER A 155 6.66 -5.60 -3.29
CA SER A 155 5.38 -5.08 -2.79
C SER A 155 5.27 -5.20 -1.28
N LYS A 156 4.49 -4.30 -0.71
CA LYS A 156 4.16 -4.26 0.71
C LYS A 156 2.67 -4.05 0.88
N THR A 157 2.21 -4.21 2.11
CA THR A 157 0.84 -3.87 2.47
C THR A 157 0.68 -2.34 2.54
N ASP A 158 -0.46 -1.85 2.05
CA ASP A 158 -0.90 -0.46 2.29
C ASP A 158 -1.47 -0.27 3.70
N HIS A 159 -1.35 -1.28 4.58
CA HIS A 159 -1.80 -1.25 5.97
C HIS A 159 -3.32 -1.02 6.13
N HIS A 160 -4.11 -1.52 5.18
CA HIS A 160 -5.58 -1.50 5.22
C HIS A 160 -6.24 -2.90 5.36
N PRO A 161 -5.81 -3.79 6.28
CA PRO A 161 -6.47 -5.07 6.48
C PRO A 161 -7.86 -4.90 7.11
N VAL A 162 -8.85 -5.64 6.59
CA VAL A 162 -10.25 -5.57 7.01
C VAL A 162 -10.94 -6.94 6.88
N GLY A 163 -12.11 -7.10 7.49
CA GLY A 163 -13.03 -8.20 7.19
C GLY A 163 -12.84 -9.50 7.97
N THR A 164 -11.92 -9.57 8.95
CA THR A 164 -11.68 -10.78 9.76
C THR A 164 -12.82 -11.12 10.73
N CYS A 165 -13.69 -10.17 11.05
CA CYS A 165 -14.90 -10.37 11.84
C CYS A 165 -16.12 -9.77 11.12
N ARG A 166 -16.27 -10.06 9.81
CA ARG A 166 -17.22 -9.32 8.96
C ARG A 166 -18.66 -9.32 9.48
N MET A 167 -19.33 -8.20 9.25
CA MET A 167 -20.76 -8.07 9.45
C MET A 167 -21.56 -8.71 8.31
N GLY A 168 -22.75 -9.22 8.63
CA GLY A 168 -23.70 -9.72 7.63
C GLY A 168 -24.83 -10.56 8.22
N HIS A 169 -25.68 -11.08 7.33
CA HIS A 169 -26.86 -11.86 7.69
C HIS A 169 -26.66 -13.37 7.53
N ASP A 170 -25.70 -13.81 6.72
CA ASP A 170 -25.41 -15.21 6.44
C ASP A 170 -24.63 -15.93 7.56
N ALA A 171 -24.51 -17.25 7.40
CA ALA A 171 -23.85 -18.15 8.34
C ALA A 171 -22.34 -17.89 8.50
N MET A 172 -21.69 -17.22 7.54
CA MET A 172 -20.25 -16.91 7.59
C MET A 172 -19.95 -15.57 8.27
N SER A 173 -20.98 -14.82 8.69
CA SER A 173 -20.82 -13.54 9.36
C SER A 173 -20.47 -13.73 10.83
N VAL A 174 -19.56 -12.92 11.38
CA VAL A 174 -19.14 -12.97 12.79
C VAL A 174 -20.00 -12.07 13.65
N VAL A 175 -20.33 -10.88 13.12
CA VAL A 175 -21.24 -9.93 13.76
C VAL A 175 -22.49 -9.69 12.91
N THR A 176 -23.57 -9.27 13.55
CA THR A 176 -24.77 -8.75 12.87
C THR A 176 -24.51 -7.37 12.26
N PRO A 177 -25.39 -6.83 11.39
CA PRO A 177 -25.22 -5.47 10.86
C PRO A 177 -25.24 -4.37 11.93
N ASP A 178 -25.84 -4.63 13.08
CA ASP A 178 -25.75 -3.75 14.26
C ASP A 178 -24.54 -4.10 15.15
N LEU A 179 -23.53 -4.77 14.62
CA LEU A 179 -22.22 -5.07 15.23
C LEU A 179 -22.24 -5.98 16.48
N ARG A 180 -23.34 -6.69 16.74
CA ARG A 180 -23.41 -7.65 17.85
C ARG A 180 -22.71 -8.95 17.48
N LEU A 181 -21.85 -9.46 18.36
CA LEU A 181 -21.22 -10.76 18.17
C LEU A 181 -22.28 -11.86 18.22
N ARG A 182 -22.26 -12.74 17.23
CA ARG A 182 -23.18 -13.88 17.19
C ARG A 182 -22.80 -14.90 18.26
N GLY A 183 -23.77 -15.33 19.06
CA GLY A 183 -23.59 -16.36 20.09
C GLY A 183 -23.18 -15.84 21.47
N ILE A 184 -22.92 -14.54 21.64
CA ILE A 184 -22.61 -13.93 22.96
C ILE A 184 -23.44 -12.66 23.12
N GLU A 185 -24.29 -12.63 24.15
CA GLU A 185 -25.09 -11.45 24.48
C GLU A 185 -24.21 -10.33 25.08
N GLY A 186 -24.55 -9.07 24.77
CA GLY A 186 -23.86 -7.90 25.32
C GLY A 186 -22.48 -7.60 24.73
N LEU A 187 -21.99 -8.37 23.76
CA LEU A 187 -20.68 -8.19 23.14
C LEU A 187 -20.78 -7.65 21.70
N ARG A 188 -19.88 -6.72 21.34
CA ARG A 188 -19.78 -6.09 20.01
C ARG A 188 -18.33 -6.00 19.55
N VAL A 189 -18.11 -5.98 18.24
CA VAL A 189 -16.83 -5.66 17.60
C VAL A 189 -16.98 -4.35 16.84
N CYS A 190 -16.10 -3.39 17.07
CA CYS A 190 -16.25 -2.01 16.57
C CYS A 190 -14.95 -1.49 15.95
N ASP A 191 -14.37 -2.26 15.03
CA ASP A 191 -13.17 -1.89 14.29
C ASP A 191 -13.27 -2.31 12.81
N ALA A 192 -12.18 -2.15 12.05
CA ALA A 192 -12.16 -2.41 10.62
C ALA A 192 -12.38 -3.89 10.24
N SER A 193 -12.25 -4.83 11.18
CA SER A 193 -12.54 -6.25 10.97
C SER A 193 -14.00 -6.51 10.58
N VAL A 194 -14.93 -5.60 10.92
CA VAL A 194 -16.36 -5.79 10.64
C VAL A 194 -16.75 -5.41 9.22
N MET A 195 -15.89 -4.68 8.50
CA MET A 195 -16.22 -4.21 7.15
C MET A 195 -16.53 -5.40 6.22
N PRO A 196 -17.70 -5.41 5.58
CA PRO A 196 -18.07 -6.46 4.65
C PRO A 196 -17.37 -6.23 3.31
N ARG A 197 -17.47 -7.23 2.45
CA ARG A 197 -17.26 -7.10 1.02
C ARG A 197 -18.52 -7.44 0.28
#